data_AF-A0A554UQJ0-F1
#
_entry.id   AF-A0A554UQJ0-F1
#
_cell.length_a   1.000
_cell.length_b   1.000
_cell.length_c   1.000
_cell.angle_alpha   90.00
_cell.angle_beta   90.00
_cell.angle_gamma   90.00
#
_symmetry.space_group_name_H-M   'P 1'
#
loop_
_entity.id
_entity.type
_entity.pdbx_description
1 polymer ?
#
loop_
_entity_poly.entity_id
_entity_poly.type
_entity_poly.pdbx_seq_one_letter_code
_entity_poly.pdbx_strand_id
1 'polypeptide(L)' 'MSQPSSPAVRHERARVAALTRDRKPDDPELLEARRNLRAETLAEYVRRVVDAAPPLTPEQRDKIAGLLRKSVA' A
#
# COMPACT_ATOMS: atom_id res chain seq x y z
N MET A 1 -20.22 0.82 6.49
CA MET A 1 -19.11 1.51 7.19
C MET A 1 -17.81 1.03 6.55
N SER A 2 -17.01 1.91 5.95
CA SER A 2 -15.68 1.54 5.45
C SER A 2 -14.81 1.11 6.62
N GLN A 3 -14.14 -0.05 6.50
CA GLN A 3 -13.12 -0.48 7.45
C GLN A 3 -12.08 0.63 7.63
N PRO A 4 -11.62 0.90 8.87
CA PRO A 4 -10.58 1.89 9.10
C PRO A 4 -9.28 1.44 8.42
N SER A 5 -8.57 2.38 7.79
CA SER A 5 -7.32 2.05 7.09
C SER A 5 -6.27 1.52 8.06
N SER A 6 -5.38 0.66 7.58
CA SER A 6 -4.34 0.00 8.39
C SER A 6 -3.41 0.98 9.13
N PRO A 7 -2.80 0.58 10.27
CA PRO A 7 -1.85 1.44 10.99
C PRO A 7 -0.71 1.96 10.12
N ALA A 8 -0.19 1.14 9.19
CA ALA A 8 0.87 1.53 8.25
C ALA A 8 0.42 2.65 7.30
N VAL A 9 -0.78 2.52 6.70
CA VAL A 9 -1.36 3.58 5.86
C VAL A 9 -1.59 4.86 6.66
N ARG A 10 -2.07 4.76 7.90
CA ARG A 10 -2.25 5.93 8.76
C ARG A 10 -0.93 6.60 9.10
N HIS A 11 0.12 5.81 9.38
CA HIS A 11 1.45 6.31 9.68
C HIS A 11 2.04 7.08 8.50
N GLU A 12 2.08 6.49 7.30
CA GLU A 12 2.63 7.16 6.12
C GLU A 12 1.81 8.38 5.71
N ARG A 13 0.48 8.34 5.90
CA ARG A 13 -0.38 9.51 5.67
C ARG A 13 -0.04 10.66 6.63
N ALA A 14 0.17 10.36 7.90
CA ALA A 14 0.60 11.35 8.88
C ALA A 14 2.00 11.90 8.55
N ARG A 15 2.93 11.03 8.13
CA ARG A 15 4.28 11.42 7.69
C ARG A 15 4.23 12.37 6.49
N VAL A 16 3.45 12.06 5.46
CA VAL A 16 3.24 12.96 4.31
C VAL A 16 2.64 14.31 4.75
N ALA A 17 1.64 14.30 5.63
CA ALA A 17 1.01 15.52 6.12
C ALA A 17 1.98 16.38 6.94
N ALA A 18 2.85 15.78 7.76
CA ALA A 18 3.87 16.49 8.51
C ALA A 18 4.93 17.09 7.57
N LEU A 19 5.51 16.28 6.68
CA LEU A 19 6.58 16.72 5.77
C LEU A 19 6.10 17.80 4.79
N THR A 20 4.85 17.72 4.31
CA THR A 20 4.31 18.72 3.36
C THR A 20 4.23 20.13 3.97
N ARG A 21 4.21 20.27 5.30
CA ARG A 21 4.15 21.59 5.96
C ARG A 21 5.48 22.34 5.86
N ASP A 22 6.59 21.61 5.97
CA ASP A 22 7.93 22.20 6.18
C ASP A 22 8.91 21.92 5.03
N ARG A 23 8.56 21.03 4.09
CA ARG A 23 9.44 20.58 3.01
C ARG A 23 8.94 21.01 1.64
N LYS A 24 9.88 21.17 0.70
CA LYS A 24 9.57 21.40 -0.71
C LYS A 24 9.02 20.13 -1.37
N PRO A 25 8.24 20.24 -2.46
CA PRO A 25 7.64 19.08 -3.12
C PRO A 25 8.63 18.02 -3.65
N ASP A 26 9.86 18.43 -3.95
CA ASP A 26 10.96 17.61 -4.45
C ASP A 26 11.87 17.06 -3.33
N ASP A 27 11.55 17.36 -2.07
CA ASP A 27 12.28 16.85 -0.93
C ASP A 27 12.29 15.30 -0.92
N PRO A 28 13.48 14.67 -0.80
CA PRO A 28 13.61 13.22 -0.86
C PRO A 28 12.76 12.47 0.18
N GLU A 29 12.63 13.00 1.41
CA GLU A 29 11.85 12.36 2.47
C GLU A 29 10.35 12.44 2.16
N LEU A 30 9.87 13.57 1.61
CA LEU A 30 8.48 13.71 1.21
C LEU A 30 8.14 12.79 0.03
N LEU A 31 9.03 12.68 -0.96
CA LEU A 31 8.87 11.75 -2.08
C LEU A 31 8.83 10.30 -1.60
N GLU A 32 9.71 9.94 -0.68
CA GLU A 32 9.73 8.62 -0.06
C GLU A 32 8.42 8.32 0.68
N ALA A 33 7.98 9.21 1.57
CA ALA A 33 6.73 9.05 2.32
C ALA A 33 5.52 8.90 1.38
N ARG A 34 5.48 9.64 0.28
CA ARG A 34 4.44 9.51 -0.76
C ARG A 34 4.50 8.17 -1.47
N ARG A 35 5.70 7.67 -1.78
CA ARG A 35 5.91 6.34 -2.38
C ARG A 35 5.43 5.24 -1.43
N ASN A 36 5.83 5.31 -0.16
CA ASN A 36 5.47 4.34 0.86
C ASN A 36 3.96 4.34 1.11
N LEU A 37 3.33 5.52 1.20
CA LEU A 37 1.87 5.63 1.36
C LEU A 37 1.12 4.91 0.23
N ARG A 38 1.58 5.06 -1.02
CA ARG A 38 0.98 4.34 -2.17
C ARG A 38 1.17 2.84 -2.06
N ALA A 39 2.38 2.39 -1.70
CA ALA A 39 2.69 0.98 -1.52
C ALA A 39 1.80 0.33 -0.44
N GLU A 40 1.71 0.95 0.74
CA GLU A 40 0.89 0.45 1.85
C GLU A 40 -0.60 0.46 1.52
N THR A 41 -1.08 1.50 0.82
CA THR A 41 -2.48 1.56 0.39
C THR A 41 -2.81 0.45 -0.60
N LEU A 42 -1.89 0.13 -1.52
CA LEU A 42 -2.06 -0.98 -2.46
C LEU A 42 -2.02 -2.33 -1.74
N ALA A 43 -1.09 -2.52 -0.81
CA ALA A 43 -0.98 -3.76 -0.03
C ALA A 43 -2.26 -4.01 0.79
N GLU A 44 -2.82 -2.97 1.41
CA GLU A 44 -4.09 -3.04 2.13
C GLU A 44 -5.26 -3.38 1.20
N TYR A 45 -5.31 -2.78 0.01
CA TYR A 45 -6.32 -3.11 -0.99
C TYR A 45 -6.24 -4.58 -1.41
N VAL A 46 -5.03 -5.08 -1.70
CA VAL A 46 -4.81 -6.49 -2.07
C VAL A 46 -5.25 -7.41 -0.94
N ARG A 47 -4.84 -7.13 0.31
CA ARG A 47 -5.26 -7.91 1.48
C ARG A 47 -6.77 -7.99 1.60
N ARG A 48 -7.46 -6.84 1.54
CA ARG A 48 -8.92 -6.77 1.61
C ARG A 48 -9.61 -7.60 0.52
N VAL A 49 -9.08 -7.60 -0.70
CA VAL A 49 -9.63 -8.38 -1.82
C VAL A 49 -9.40 -9.87 -1.62
N VAL A 50 -8.20 -10.28 -1.18
CA VAL A 50 -7.85 -11.68 -0.92
C VAL A 50 -8.65 -12.24 0.26
N ASP A 51 -8.80 -11.48 1.34
CA ASP A 51 -9.55 -11.90 2.53
C ASP A 51 -11.06 -12.04 2.26
N ALA A 52 -11.60 -11.28 1.31
CA ALA A 52 -13.00 -11.35 0.90
C ALA A 52 -13.28 -12.48 -0.12
N ALA A 53 -12.23 -13.08 -0.71
CA ALA A 53 -12.41 -14.19 -1.63
C ALA A 53 -12.73 -15.49 -0.86
N PRO A 54 -13.46 -16.43 -1.48
CA PRO A 54 -13.50 -17.81 -0.98
C PRO A 54 -12.08 -18.36 -0.78
N PRO A 55 -11.86 -19.30 0.16
CA PRO A 55 -10.54 -19.84 0.43
C PRO A 55 -9.81 -20.28 -0.85
N LEU A 56 -8.70 -19.61 -1.14
CA LEU A 56 -7.90 -19.88 -2.32
C LEU A 56 -6.99 -21.09 -2.09
N THR A 57 -6.86 -21.95 -3.10
CA THR A 57 -5.86 -23.02 -3.07
C THR A 57 -4.44 -22.42 -3.06
N PRO A 58 -3.42 -23.16 -2.61
CA PRO A 58 -2.03 -22.72 -2.70
C PRO A 58 -1.63 -22.29 -4.12
N GLU A 59 -2.02 -23.06 -5.14
CA GLU A 59 -1.68 -22.81 -6.54
C GLU A 59 -2.33 -21.52 -7.08
N GLN A 60 -3.55 -21.22 -6.63
CA GLN A 60 -4.23 -19.97 -6.97
C GLN A 60 -3.53 -18.76 -6.34
N ARG A 61 -3.06 -18.87 -5.10
CA ARG A 61 -2.25 -17.83 -4.45
C ARG A 61 -0.91 -17.63 -5.16
N ASP A 62 -0.25 -18.71 -5.56
CA ASP A 62 1.00 -18.63 -6.33
C ASP A 62 0.82 -17.96 -7.68
N LYS A 63 -0.30 -18.25 -8.38
CA LYS A 63 -0.64 -17.56 -9.63
C LYS A 63 -0.79 -16.05 -9.42
N ILE A 64 -1.50 -15.61 -8.37
CA ILE A 64 -1.65 -14.19 -8.03
C ILE A 64 -0.30 -13.57 -7.68
N ALA A 65 0.52 -14.24 -6.86
CA ALA A 65 1.86 -13.77 -6.52
C ALA A 65 2.75 -13.64 -7.78
N GLY A 66 2.62 -14.55 -8.74
CA GLY A 66 3.29 -14.48 -10.03
C GLY A 66 2.89 -13.26 -10.88
N LEU A 67 1.63 -12.83 -10.82
CA LEU A 67 1.18 -11.60 -11.49
C LEU A 67 1.87 -10.36 -10.88
N LEU A 68 1.96 -10.31 -9.56
CA LEU A 68 2.61 -9.20 -8.85
C LEU A 68 4.10 -9.12 -9.17
N ARG A 69 4.79 -10.26 -9.32
CA ARG A 69 6.22 -10.29 -9.67
C ARG A 69 6.52 -9.82 -11.09
N LYS A 70 5.61 -10.06 -12.05
CA LYS A 70 5.79 -9.68 -13.46
C LYS A 70 5.37 -8.24 -13.76
N SER A 71 4.47 -7.68 -12.97
CA SER A 71 3.90 -6.36 -13.20
C SER A 71 4.77 -5.19 -12.72
N VAL A 72 5.89 -5.45 -12.04
CA VAL A 72 6.83 -4.39 -11.62
C VAL A 72 7.88 -4.23 -12.72
N ALA A 73 7.66 -3.27 -13.60
CA ALA A 73 8.66 -2.70 -14.51
C ALA A 73 9.00 -1.29 -14.02
#